data_AF-A0A2J4RB25-F1
#
_entry.id   AF-A0A2J4RB25-F1
#
_cell.length_a   1.000
_cell.length_b   1.000
_cell.length_c   1.000
_cell.angle_alpha   90.00
_cell.angle_beta   90.00
_cell.angle_gamma   90.00
#
_symmetry.space_group_name_H-M   'P 1'
#
loop_
_entity.id
_entity.type
_entity.pdbx_description
1 polymer ?
#
loop_
_entity_poly.entity_id
_entity_poly.type
_entity_poly.pdbx_seq_one_letter_code
_entity_poly.pdbx_strand_id
1 'polypeptide(L)'
;VADRVTLSLMQQRDTVTNGTFPNVTLGKTDLHALLIVTKHAERAGLQKAFSDYEAALKSCGEWKAGFYSFKSSDTLKAAIDELLKFAERK
;
A
#
# COMPACT_ATOMS: atom_id res chain seq x y z
N VAL A 1 -12.34 10.76 -0.15
CA VAL A 1 -11.88 9.48 0.45
C VAL A 1 -10.97 8.72 -0.50
N ALA A 2 -11.46 8.31 -1.68
CA ALA A 2 -10.63 7.64 -2.69
C ALA A 2 -9.39 8.48 -3.06
N ASP A 3 -9.59 9.77 -3.36
CA ASP A 3 -8.50 10.73 -3.64
C ASP A 3 -7.37 10.76 -2.61
N ARG A 4 -7.72 10.75 -1.31
CA ARG A 4 -6.73 10.82 -0.23
C ARG A 4 -5.92 9.52 -0.14
N VAL A 5 -6.56 8.39 -0.38
CA VAL A 5 -5.91 7.07 -0.37
C VAL A 5 -5.02 6.92 -1.60
N THR A 6 -5.48 7.34 -2.78
CA THR A 6 -4.69 7.38 -4.02
C THR A 6 -3.45 8.27 -3.86
N LEU A 7 -3.60 9.49 -3.33
CA LEU A 7 -2.48 10.41 -3.06
C LEU A 7 -1.48 9.80 -2.07
N SER A 8 -1.97 9.17 -1.00
CA SER A 8 -1.11 8.49 -0.03
C SER A 8 -0.33 7.34 -0.67
N LEU A 9 -0.98 6.50 -1.49
CA LEU A 9 -0.33 5.42 -2.23
C LEU A 9 0.72 5.93 -3.22
N MET A 10 0.43 7.02 -3.95
CA MET A 10 1.38 7.65 -4.86
C MET A 10 2.62 8.17 -4.12
N GLN A 11 2.42 8.84 -2.98
CA GLN A 11 3.52 9.32 -2.14
C GLN A 11 4.37 8.16 -1.60
N GLN A 12 3.73 7.07 -1.17
CA GLN A 12 4.44 5.87 -0.73
C GLN A 12 5.25 5.24 -1.86
N ARG A 13 4.68 5.14 -3.07
CA ARG A 13 5.37 4.62 -4.26
C ARG A 13 6.62 5.41 -4.58
N ASP A 14 6.53 6.73 -4.53
CA ASP A 14 7.66 7.63 -4.77
C ASP A 14 8.75 7.46 -3.70
N THR A 15 8.35 7.41 -2.43
CA THR A 15 9.26 7.22 -1.29
C THR A 15 10.01 5.88 -1.38
N VAL A 16 9.30 4.80 -1.70
CA VAL A 16 9.86 3.45 -1.90
C VAL A 16 10.77 3.39 -3.11
N THR A 17 10.43 4.11 -4.20
CA THR A 17 11.27 4.22 -5.39
C THR A 17 12.57 4.96 -5.09
N ASN A 18 12.53 5.95 -4.19
CA ASN A 18 13.70 6.66 -3.67
C ASN A 18 14.48 5.88 -2.60
N GLY A 19 14.16 4.58 -2.39
CA GLY A 19 14.85 3.73 -1.42
C GLY A 19 14.60 4.10 0.04
N THR A 20 13.55 4.88 0.31
CA THR A 20 13.20 5.36 1.65
C THR A 20 11.92 4.68 2.11
N PHE A 21 11.80 4.41 3.41
CA PHE A 21 10.59 3.81 3.95
C PHE A 21 9.48 4.86 4.08
N PRO A 22 8.25 4.57 3.61
CA PRO A 22 7.15 5.51 3.71
C PRO A 22 6.80 5.82 5.16
N ASN A 23 6.81 7.11 5.51
CA ASN A 23 6.45 7.57 6.85
C ASN A 23 4.93 7.56 7.10
N VAL A 24 4.14 7.51 6.02
CA VAL A 24 2.68 7.44 6.05
C VAL A 24 2.28 6.16 5.34
N THR A 25 1.73 5.19 6.08
CA THR A 25 1.22 3.92 5.55
C THR A 25 -0.30 3.90 5.58
N LEU A 26 -0.92 3.04 4.77
CA LEU A 26 -2.37 2.84 4.84
C LEU A 26 -2.74 1.99 6.05
N GLY A 27 -3.78 2.40 6.75
CA GLY A 27 -4.34 1.68 7.88
C GLY A 27 -5.66 0.97 7.54
N LYS A 28 -6.17 0.22 8.52
CA LYS A 28 -7.50 -0.44 8.41
C LYS A 28 -8.63 0.54 8.12
N THR A 29 -8.50 1.80 8.57
CA THR A 29 -9.46 2.87 8.27
C THR A 29 -9.50 3.18 6.78
N ASP A 30 -8.36 3.26 6.11
CA ASP A 30 -8.27 3.51 4.67
C ASP A 30 -8.83 2.33 3.86
N LEU A 31 -8.55 1.09 4.30
CA LEU A 31 -9.17 -0.11 3.72
C LEU A 31 -10.70 -0.05 3.82
N HIS A 32 -11.23 0.29 5.00
CA HIS A 32 -12.68 0.37 5.19
C HIS A 32 -13.30 1.44 4.29
N ALA A 33 -12.62 2.58 4.15
CA ALA A 33 -13.05 3.68 3.31
C ALA A 33 -13.02 3.31 1.81
N LEU A 34 -12.03 2.52 1.37
CA LEU A 34 -12.00 1.93 0.03
C LEU A 34 -13.11 0.90 -0.17
N LEU A 35 -13.33 -0.01 0.79
CA LEU A 35 -14.37 -1.05 0.71
C LEU A 35 -15.79 -0.47 0.59
N ILE A 36 -16.07 0.66 1.23
CA ILE A 36 -17.36 1.37 1.11
C ILE A 36 -17.60 1.76 -0.35
N VAL A 37 -16.56 2.17 -1.05
CA VAL A 37 -16.68 2.76 -2.38
C VAL A 37 -16.35 1.80 -3.53
N THR A 38 -15.82 0.63 -3.23
CA THR A 38 -15.53 -0.46 -4.16
C THR A 38 -16.73 -1.39 -4.31
N LYS A 39 -16.99 -1.84 -5.55
CA LYS A 39 -18.08 -2.79 -5.87
C LYS A 39 -17.92 -4.09 -5.08
N HIS A 40 -19.04 -4.70 -4.69
CA HIS A 40 -19.05 -5.90 -3.85
C HIS A 40 -18.21 -7.07 -4.42
N ALA A 41 -18.22 -7.23 -5.75
CA ALA A 41 -17.44 -8.25 -6.47
C ALA A 41 -15.92 -8.03 -6.38
N GLU A 42 -15.46 -6.79 -6.20
CA GLU A 42 -14.04 -6.43 -6.14
C GLU A 42 -13.51 -6.32 -4.71
N ARG A 43 -14.39 -6.36 -3.69
CA ARG A 43 -14.01 -6.25 -2.27
C ARG A 43 -13.06 -7.35 -1.81
N ALA A 44 -13.26 -8.59 -2.28
CA ALA A 44 -12.36 -9.70 -1.96
C ALA A 44 -10.95 -9.48 -2.54
N GLY A 45 -10.87 -8.96 -3.78
CA GLY A 45 -9.61 -8.58 -4.42
C GLY A 45 -8.90 -7.45 -3.67
N LEU A 46 -9.65 -6.42 -3.27
CA LEU A 46 -9.12 -5.30 -2.49
C LEU A 46 -8.59 -5.74 -1.12
N GLN A 47 -9.30 -6.60 -0.39
CA GLN A 47 -8.85 -7.12 0.92
C GLN A 47 -7.58 -7.95 0.78
N LYS A 48 -7.48 -8.75 -0.29
CA LYS A 48 -6.27 -9.51 -0.59
C LYS A 48 -5.09 -8.56 -0.91
N ALA A 49 -5.30 -7.58 -1.79
CA ALA A 49 -4.27 -6.60 -2.14
C ALA A 49 -3.78 -5.81 -0.92
N PHE A 50 -4.69 -5.47 0.00
CA PHE A 50 -4.33 -4.81 1.26
C PHE A 50 -3.52 -5.73 2.19
N SER A 51 -3.89 -7.00 2.28
CA SER A 51 -3.13 -7.99 3.08
C SER A 51 -1.73 -8.21 2.51
N ASP A 52 -1.61 -8.29 1.19
CA ASP A 52 -0.32 -8.41 0.48
C ASP A 52 0.54 -7.15 0.73
N TYR A 53 -0.06 -5.96 0.75
CA TYR A 53 0.60 -4.70 1.11
C TYR A 53 1.07 -4.69 2.58
N GLU A 54 0.24 -5.10 3.54
CA GLU A 54 0.67 -5.18 4.96
C GLU A 54 1.81 -6.18 5.14
N ALA A 55 1.78 -7.31 4.44
CA ALA A 55 2.87 -8.28 4.46
C ALA A 55 4.16 -7.70 3.85
N ALA A 56 4.05 -7.00 2.72
CA ALA A 56 5.18 -6.35 2.07
C ALA A 56 5.77 -5.23 2.94
N LEU A 57 4.93 -4.43 3.61
CA LEU A 57 5.37 -3.43 4.58
C LEU A 57 6.15 -4.06 5.74
N LYS A 58 5.63 -5.14 6.33
CA LYS A 58 6.31 -5.87 7.41
C LYS A 58 7.64 -6.45 6.94
N SER A 59 7.69 -7.01 5.73
CA SER A 59 8.91 -7.55 5.14
C SER A 59 9.93 -6.49 4.75
N CYS A 60 9.48 -5.30 4.32
CA CYS A 60 10.35 -4.16 4.05
C CYS A 60 10.80 -3.47 5.35
N GLY A 61 10.03 -3.62 6.43
CA GLY A 61 10.20 -2.92 7.70
C GLY A 61 10.95 -3.67 8.78
N GLU A 62 11.70 -4.74 8.47
CA GLU A 62 12.60 -5.34 9.47
C GLU A 62 13.72 -4.33 9.78
N TRP A 63 13.53 -3.59 10.87
CA TRP A 63 14.46 -2.60 11.40
C TRP A 63 15.68 -3.33 11.98
N LYS A 64 16.71 -3.53 11.15
CA LYS A 64 18.00 -4.08 11.60
C LYS A 64 19.01 -2.94 11.71
N ALA A 65 19.49 -2.72 12.93
CA ALA A 65 20.61 -1.81 13.20
C ALA A 65 20.41 -0.36 12.69
N GLY A 66 19.21 0.20 12.84
CA GLY A 66 18.93 1.60 12.45
C GLY A 66 18.79 1.84 10.94
N PHE A 67 18.86 0.78 10.12
CA PHE A 67 18.63 0.85 8.68
C PHE A 67 17.43 -0.01 8.29
N TYR A 68 16.59 0.53 7.42
CA TYR A 68 15.63 -0.29 6.67
C TYR A 68 16.43 -1.10 5.66
N SER A 69 16.57 -2.41 5.90
CA SER A 69 17.08 -3.31 4.87
C SER A 69 15.97 -3.50 3.84
N PHE A 70 15.98 -2.67 2.80
CA PHE A 70 15.12 -2.79 1.63
C PHE A 70 15.49 -4.06 0.84
N LYS A 71 15.19 -5.23 1.40
CA LYS A 71 15.39 -6.50 0.69
C LYS A 71 14.48 -6.62 -0.54
N SER A 72 13.33 -5.94 -0.54
CA SER A 72 12.29 -6.12 -1.54
C SER A 72 11.43 -4.86 -1.76
N SER A 73 12.06 -3.71 -2.08
CA SER A 73 11.34 -2.51 -2.53
C SER A 73 10.37 -2.80 -3.68
N ASP A 74 10.74 -3.70 -4.60
CA ASP A 74 9.89 -4.15 -5.70
C ASP A 74 8.59 -4.83 -5.25
N THR A 75 8.62 -5.60 -4.16
CA THR A 75 7.42 -6.28 -3.66
C THR A 75 6.43 -5.29 -3.03
N LEU A 76 6.95 -4.30 -2.29
CA LEU A 76 6.11 -3.23 -1.76
C LEU A 76 5.57 -2.33 -2.87
N LYS A 77 6.40 -2.01 -3.88
CA LYS A 77 5.98 -1.25 -5.06
C LYS A 77 4.88 -1.98 -5.83
N ALA A 78 5.02 -3.28 -6.07
CA ALA A 78 4.01 -4.10 -6.73
C ALA A 78 2.69 -4.12 -5.95
N ALA A 79 2.74 -4.25 -4.63
CA ALA A 79 1.55 -4.21 -3.79
C ALA A 79 0.85 -2.84 -3.80
N ILE A 80 1.63 -1.75 -3.79
CA ILE A 80 1.14 -0.37 -3.93
C ILE A 80 0.49 -0.16 -5.31
N ASP A 81 1.14 -0.59 -6.38
CA ASP A 81 0.60 -0.52 -7.76
C ASP A 81 -0.71 -1.32 -7.89
N GLU A 82 -0.81 -2.49 -7.24
CA GLU A 82 -2.05 -3.27 -7.23
C GLU A 82 -3.18 -2.56 -6.48
N LEU A 83 -2.90 -1.96 -5.32
CA LEU A 83 -3.87 -1.14 -4.58
C LEU A 83 -4.29 0.12 -5.35
N LEU A 84 -3.36 0.75 -6.08
CA LEU A 84 -3.65 1.90 -6.94
C LEU A 84 -4.67 1.55 -8.02
N LYS A 85 -4.62 0.35 -8.64
CA LYS A 85 -5.63 -0.07 -9.61
C LYS A 85 -7.05 -0.08 -9.04
N PHE A 86 -7.22 -0.40 -7.76
CA PHE A 86 -8.53 -0.35 -7.10
C PHE A 86 -8.94 1.06 -6.70
N ALA A 87 -7.96 1.92 -6.40
CA ALA A 87 -8.20 3.31 -6.02
C ALA A 87 -8.46 4.23 -7.23
N GLU A 88 -7.82 3.97 -8.38
CA GLU A 88 -7.93 4.72 -9.65
C GLU A 88 -9.09 4.26 -10.54
N ARG A 89 -9.62 3.03 -10.40
CA ARG A 89 -10.76 2.50 -11.20
C ARG A 89 -12.11 3.17 -10.90
N LYS A 90 -12.11 4.41 -10.45
CA LYS A 90 -13.27 5.17 -10.02
C LYS A 90 -13.62 6.32 -10.94
#